data_AF-A0A6G5A4C2-F1
#
_entry.id   AF-A0A6G5A4C2-F1
#
_cell.length_a   1.000
_cell.length_b   1.000
_cell.length_c   1.000
_cell.angle_alpha   90.00
_cell.angle_beta   90.00
_cell.angle_gamma   90.00
#
_symmetry.space_group_name_H-M   'P 1'
#
loop_
_entity.id
_entity.type
_entity.pdbx_description
1 polymer ?
#
loop_
_entity_poly.entity_id
_entity_poly.type
_entity_poly.pdbx_seq_one_letter_code
_entity_poly.pdbx_strand_id
1 'polypeptide(L)'
;MKLLHLHASFLLMISALSAADRSCNESDTLFDIGLVKALSRPSFDAFPLPYIRRTFRKAIDFEVSLSQGKLYGLASLRLFSHSYINATENGITASFGIDGGPLEVTYTGTIRSVLLHSQVLLSVHIPRIELFIKAHEGILNNLHVDYVISRASSVTFRANQLNESNLVVEFITF
;
A
#
# COMPACT_ATOMS: atom_id res chain seq x y z
N MET A 1 -13.28 6.09 6.15
CA MET A 1 -13.03 6.17 7.61
C MET A 1 -12.01 5.17 8.17
N LYS A 2 -11.49 4.18 7.41
CA LYS A 2 -10.54 3.17 7.95
C LYS A 2 -9.05 3.53 7.81
N LEU A 3 -8.68 4.42 6.88
CA LEU A 3 -7.31 4.94 6.72
C LEU A 3 -6.85 5.81 7.91
N LEU A 4 -7.80 6.53 8.54
CA LEU A 4 -7.57 7.38 9.72
C LEU A 4 -7.10 6.57 10.95
N HIS A 5 -7.42 5.27 11.01
CA HIS A 5 -7.04 4.41 12.13
C HIS A 5 -5.62 3.84 12.01
N LEU A 6 -5.12 3.67 10.79
CA LEU A 6 -3.71 3.41 10.53
C LEU A 6 -2.88 4.65 10.92
N HIS A 7 -3.36 5.83 10.55
CA HIS A 7 -2.76 7.12 10.91
C HIS A 7 -2.64 7.28 12.44
N ALA A 8 -3.73 7.07 13.20
CA ALA A 8 -3.72 7.20 14.67
C ALA A 8 -2.76 6.22 15.39
N SER A 9 -2.58 5.01 14.86
CA SER A 9 -1.72 4.00 15.47
C SER A 9 -0.24 4.25 15.16
N PHE A 10 0.03 4.78 13.96
CA PHE A 10 1.34 5.24 13.53
C PHE A 10 1.78 6.51 14.29
N LEU A 11 0.83 7.43 14.53
CA LEU A 11 1.01 8.66 15.31
C LEU A 11 1.40 8.39 16.77
N LEU A 12 0.74 7.43 17.44
CA LEU A 12 1.06 7.02 18.82
C LEU A 12 2.45 6.38 18.96
N MET A 13 2.96 5.78 17.88
CA MET A 13 4.24 5.09 17.88
C MET A 13 5.41 6.08 17.72
N ILE A 14 5.25 7.09 16.87
CA ILE A 14 6.28 8.10 16.63
C ILE A 14 6.35 9.12 17.78
N SER A 15 5.23 9.43 18.42
CA SER A 15 5.24 10.21 19.68
C SER A 15 5.91 9.46 20.83
N ALA A 16 5.90 8.12 20.86
CA ALA A 16 6.68 7.32 21.80
C ALA A 16 8.19 7.28 21.46
N LEU A 17 8.55 7.53 20.19
CA LEU A 17 9.94 7.70 19.72
C LEU A 17 10.50 9.09 20.05
N SER A 18 9.64 10.10 20.21
CA SER A 18 9.99 11.49 20.56
C SER A 18 10.47 11.64 22.02
N ALA A 19 10.17 10.67 22.88
CA ALA A 19 10.63 10.62 24.26
C ALA A 19 12.06 10.03 24.37
N ALA A 20 13.05 10.92 24.26
CA ALA A 20 14.41 10.84 24.79
C ALA A 20 15.39 9.81 24.19
N ASP A 21 16.47 10.30 23.57
CA ASP A 21 17.84 9.76 23.60
C ASP A 21 18.02 8.24 23.35
N ARG A 22 17.17 7.66 22.51
CA ARG A 22 17.24 6.25 22.13
C ARG A 22 18.14 6.09 20.92
N SER A 23 19.14 5.24 21.03
CA SER A 23 20.02 4.88 19.89
C SER A 23 19.19 4.46 18.66
N CYS A 24 19.71 4.66 17.45
CA CYS A 24 19.02 4.29 16.20
C CYS A 24 18.46 2.85 16.21
N ASN A 25 19.12 1.93 16.92
CA ASN A 25 18.70 0.54 17.06
C ASN A 25 17.38 0.38 17.85
N GLU A 26 17.16 1.19 18.88
CA GLU A 26 15.93 1.16 19.66
C GLU A 26 14.76 1.77 18.88
N SER A 27 15.03 2.77 18.03
CA SER A 27 14.00 3.34 17.16
C SER A 27 13.54 2.39 16.05
N ASP A 28 14.46 1.64 15.45
CA ASP A 28 14.15 0.60 14.48
C ASP A 28 13.24 -0.47 15.09
N THR A 29 13.55 -0.86 16.33
CA THR A 29 12.78 -1.85 17.09
C THR A 29 11.36 -1.38 17.38
N LEU A 30 11.18 -0.14 17.85
CA LEU A 30 9.85 0.40 18.14
C LEU A 30 9.00 0.57 16.89
N PHE A 31 9.61 1.02 15.80
CA PHE A 31 8.93 1.14 14.52
C PHE A 31 8.48 -0.22 13.99
N ASP A 32 9.37 -1.21 13.99
CA ASP A 32 9.04 -2.56 13.54
C ASP A 32 7.92 -3.19 14.39
N ILE A 33 7.98 -3.05 15.72
CA ILE A 33 6.92 -3.52 16.62
C ILE A 33 5.55 -2.94 16.25
N GLY A 34 5.45 -1.62 16.04
CA GLY A 34 4.16 -1.02 15.73
C GLY A 34 3.73 -1.22 14.28
N LEU A 35 4.67 -1.38 13.33
CA LEU A 35 4.38 -1.84 11.98
C LEU A 35 3.75 -3.24 12.03
N VAL A 36 4.39 -4.20 12.70
CA VAL A 36 3.86 -5.55 12.90
C VAL A 36 2.48 -5.51 13.56
N LYS A 37 2.31 -4.72 14.61
CA LYS A 37 1.02 -4.57 15.32
C LYS A 37 -0.07 -3.95 14.45
N ALA A 38 0.28 -3.03 13.55
CA ALA A 38 -0.67 -2.42 12.63
C ALA A 38 -1.11 -3.43 11.55
N LEU A 39 -0.15 -4.18 11.01
CA LEU A 39 -0.35 -5.16 9.94
C LEU A 39 -1.00 -6.46 10.43
N SER A 40 -0.88 -6.80 11.71
CA SER A 40 -1.51 -7.97 12.33
C SER A 40 -3.01 -7.79 12.61
N ARG A 41 -3.59 -6.63 12.25
CA ARG A 41 -5.02 -6.39 12.45
C ARG A 41 -5.83 -7.15 11.39
N PRO A 42 -6.99 -7.75 11.74
CA PRO A 42 -7.80 -8.52 10.79
C PRO A 42 -8.19 -7.77 9.51
N SER A 43 -8.27 -6.43 9.56
CA SER A 43 -8.56 -5.62 8.37
C SER A 43 -7.43 -5.56 7.34
N PHE A 44 -6.23 -6.04 7.66
CA PHE A 44 -5.05 -6.04 6.80
C PHE A 44 -4.75 -7.41 6.17
N ASP A 45 -5.40 -8.47 6.64
CA ASP A 45 -5.34 -9.80 6.00
C ASP A 45 -5.93 -9.76 4.58
N ALA A 46 -7.05 -9.05 4.43
CA ALA A 46 -7.72 -8.79 3.16
C ALA A 46 -8.18 -7.34 3.13
N PHE A 47 -7.25 -6.42 2.88
CA PHE A 47 -7.49 -4.99 2.92
C PHE A 47 -8.44 -4.55 1.80
N PRO A 48 -9.59 -3.94 2.11
CA PRO A 48 -10.56 -3.54 1.09
C PRO A 48 -10.03 -2.38 0.26
N LEU A 49 -10.13 -2.51 -1.06
CA LEU A 49 -9.76 -1.48 -2.02
C LEU A 49 -11.00 -0.75 -2.56
N PRO A 50 -10.85 0.53 -2.97
CA PRO A 50 -11.96 1.31 -3.50
C PRO A 50 -12.44 0.79 -4.85
N TYR A 51 -13.68 1.14 -5.21
CA TYR A 51 -14.20 0.96 -6.55
C TYR A 51 -13.40 1.80 -7.56
N ILE A 52 -13.07 1.22 -8.72
CA ILE A 52 -12.34 1.88 -9.80
C ILE A 52 -13.23 1.90 -11.04
N ARG A 53 -13.40 3.08 -11.63
CA ARG A 53 -14.06 3.24 -12.95
C ARG A 53 -13.17 4.05 -13.86
N ARG A 54 -12.84 3.50 -15.03
CA ARG A 54 -12.03 4.18 -16.04
C ARG A 54 -12.62 3.94 -17.42
N THR A 55 -12.64 4.98 -18.22
CA THR A 55 -12.99 4.91 -19.65
C THR A 55 -11.72 5.19 -20.44
N PHE A 56 -11.39 4.27 -21.33
CA PHE A 56 -10.27 4.41 -22.25
C PHE A 56 -10.82 4.75 -23.61
N ARG A 57 -10.39 5.89 -24.16
CA ARG A 57 -10.80 6.38 -25.47
C ARG A 57 -9.65 6.19 -26.44
N LYS A 58 -9.75 5.16 -27.30
CA LYS A 58 -8.85 4.91 -28.42
C LYS A 58 -9.68 4.75 -29.69
N ALA A 59 -9.33 3.80 -30.59
CA ALA A 59 -10.14 3.49 -31.77
C ALA A 59 -11.52 2.91 -31.42
N ILE A 60 -11.63 2.25 -30.26
CA ILE A 60 -12.89 1.78 -29.68
C ILE A 60 -12.90 2.24 -28.22
N ASP A 61 -14.01 2.83 -27.78
CA ASP A 61 -14.20 3.20 -26.38
C ASP A 61 -14.47 1.96 -25.54
N PHE A 62 -13.70 1.78 -24.47
CA PHE A 62 -13.94 0.75 -23.48
C PHE A 62 -14.00 1.34 -22.07
N GLU A 63 -15.03 0.96 -21.33
CA GLU A 63 -15.24 1.25 -19.93
C GLU A 63 -14.87 0.02 -19.10
N VAL A 64 -14.02 0.23 -18.09
CA VAL A 64 -13.65 -0.77 -17.09
C VAL A 64 -14.20 -0.31 -15.74
N SER A 65 -15.00 -1.16 -15.13
CA SER A 65 -15.54 -0.99 -13.78
C SER A 65 -15.04 -2.14 -12.90
N LEU A 66 -14.28 -1.85 -11.85
CA LEU A 66 -13.72 -2.83 -10.92
C LEU A 66 -14.26 -2.55 -9.52
N SER A 67 -14.76 -3.60 -8.87
CA SER A 67 -15.44 -3.57 -7.59
C SER A 67 -14.93 -4.68 -6.67
N GLN A 68 -15.33 -4.61 -5.40
CA GLN A 68 -14.99 -5.63 -4.39
C GLN A 68 -13.48 -5.91 -4.29
N GLY A 69 -12.68 -4.86 -4.52
CA GLY A 69 -11.24 -4.99 -4.55
C GLY A 69 -10.69 -5.41 -3.20
N LYS A 70 -9.70 -6.31 -3.19
CA LYS A 70 -9.01 -6.76 -1.98
C LYS A 70 -7.52 -6.82 -2.23
N LEU A 71 -6.75 -6.36 -1.26
CA LEU A 71 -5.29 -6.44 -1.21
C LEU A 71 -4.89 -7.41 -0.09
N TYR A 72 -4.06 -8.38 -0.43
CA TYR A 72 -3.55 -9.40 0.47
C TYR A 72 -2.02 -9.31 0.56
N GLY A 73 -1.46 -9.96 1.57
CA GLY A 73 -0.01 -10.07 1.75
C GLY A 73 0.62 -8.89 2.47
N LEU A 74 -0.16 -7.91 2.95
CA LEU A 74 0.37 -6.76 3.73
C LEU A 74 1.13 -7.21 4.99
N ALA A 75 0.77 -8.34 5.58
CA ALA A 75 1.48 -8.94 6.72
C ALA A 75 2.91 -9.40 6.40
N SER A 76 3.33 -9.42 5.12
CA SER A 76 4.71 -9.71 4.71
C SER A 76 5.63 -8.47 4.77
N LEU A 77 5.08 -7.27 4.94
CA LEU A 77 5.88 -6.04 4.96
C LEU A 77 6.74 -5.95 6.23
N ARG A 78 7.99 -5.56 6.09
CA ARG A 78 9.01 -5.45 7.14
C ARG A 78 9.83 -4.17 6.95
N LEU A 79 10.47 -3.71 8.00
CA LEU A 79 11.49 -2.67 7.89
C LEU A 79 12.72 -3.25 7.16
N PHE A 80 13.25 -2.57 6.13
CA PHE A 80 14.36 -3.08 5.30
C PHE A 80 15.62 -2.22 5.31
N SER A 81 15.53 -1.02 5.88
CA SER A 81 16.66 -0.12 6.06
C SER A 81 16.63 0.49 7.45
N HIS A 82 17.81 0.86 7.96
CA HIS A 82 17.91 1.65 9.18
C HIS A 82 17.01 2.88 9.08
N SER A 83 16.24 3.13 10.14
CA SER A 83 15.46 4.35 10.25
C SER A 83 16.43 5.50 10.46
N TYR A 84 16.19 6.60 9.75
CA TYR A 84 16.92 7.83 9.98
C TYR A 84 16.05 8.74 10.84
N ILE A 85 16.50 9.04 12.05
CA ILE A 85 15.85 10.01 12.94
C ILE A 85 16.81 11.16 13.17
N ASN A 86 16.33 12.38 12.95
CA ASN A 86 17.08 13.60 13.19
C ASN A 86 16.25 14.55 14.04
N ALA A 87 16.75 14.90 15.23
CA ALA A 87 16.13 15.88 16.11
C ALA A 87 16.84 17.23 15.94
N THR A 88 16.05 18.28 15.75
CA THR A 88 16.53 19.66 15.59
C THR A 88 15.73 20.58 16.52
N GLU A 89 16.16 21.84 16.64
CA GLU A 89 15.39 22.88 17.35
C GLU A 89 13.97 23.08 16.78
N ASN A 90 13.74 22.69 15.52
CA ASN A 90 12.46 22.82 14.83
C ASN A 90 11.58 21.57 14.94
N GLY A 91 12.05 20.52 15.63
CA GLY A 91 11.34 19.26 15.81
C GLY A 91 12.11 18.04 15.29
N ILE A 92 11.40 16.92 15.16
CA ILE A 92 11.96 15.62 14.79
C ILE A 92 11.59 15.29 13.34
N THR A 93 12.55 14.75 12.60
CA THR A 93 12.31 14.14 11.28
C THR A 93 12.66 12.67 11.36
N ALA A 94 11.76 11.81 10.88
CA ALA A 94 11.96 10.37 10.83
C ALA A 94 11.74 9.86 9.40
N SER A 95 12.62 8.97 8.94
CA SER A 95 12.54 8.31 7.64
C SER A 95 12.63 6.80 7.81
N PHE A 96 11.69 6.07 7.21
CA PHE A 96 11.55 4.63 7.33
C PHE A 96 11.46 3.99 5.95
N GLY A 97 12.21 2.90 5.76
CA GLY A 97 12.12 2.04 4.57
C GLY A 97 11.39 0.76 4.92
N ILE A 98 10.27 0.47 4.26
CA ILE A 98 9.51 -0.76 4.39
C ILE A 98 9.60 -1.54 3.07
N ASP A 99 9.90 -2.83 3.12
CA ASP A 99 9.83 -3.71 1.96
C ASP A 99 9.03 -4.97 2.27
N GLY A 100 8.67 -5.71 1.23
CA GLY A 100 8.07 -7.03 1.40
C GLY A 100 7.28 -7.46 0.18
N GLY A 101 6.54 -8.55 0.34
CA GLY A 101 5.82 -9.23 -0.72
C GLY A 101 5.87 -10.76 -0.53
N PRO A 102 5.15 -11.51 -1.37
CA PRO A 102 4.31 -11.02 -2.46
C PRO A 102 3.02 -10.36 -1.97
N LEU A 103 2.53 -9.39 -2.73
CA LEU A 103 1.20 -8.81 -2.56
C LEU A 103 0.28 -9.28 -3.69
N GLU A 104 -0.96 -9.59 -3.32
CA GLU A 104 -1.99 -10.00 -4.28
C GLU A 104 -3.12 -8.99 -4.24
N VAL A 105 -3.54 -8.53 -5.41
CA VAL A 105 -4.72 -7.68 -5.54
C VAL A 105 -5.74 -8.39 -6.39
N THR A 106 -6.96 -8.54 -5.88
CA THR A 106 -8.08 -9.10 -6.64
C THR A 106 -9.19 -8.09 -6.80
N TYR A 107 -9.85 -8.09 -7.96
CA TYR A 107 -11.05 -7.32 -8.26
C TYR A 107 -12.03 -8.17 -9.06
N THR A 108 -13.32 -7.98 -8.80
CA THR A 108 -14.38 -8.41 -9.72
C THR A 108 -14.85 -7.20 -10.50
N GLY A 109 -15.03 -7.36 -11.81
CA GLY A 109 -15.33 -6.21 -12.64
C GLY A 109 -16.06 -6.53 -13.93
N THR A 110 -16.27 -5.47 -14.70
CA THR A 110 -16.92 -5.52 -15.99
C THR A 110 -16.13 -4.66 -16.97
N ILE A 111 -15.85 -5.24 -18.14
CA ILE A 111 -15.31 -4.54 -19.30
C ILE A 111 -16.45 -4.36 -20.30
N ARG A 112 -16.73 -3.12 -20.69
CA ARG A 112 -17.80 -2.75 -21.62
C ARG A 112 -17.24 -1.95 -22.77
N SER A 113 -17.61 -2.30 -23.99
CA SER A 113 -17.46 -1.50 -25.20
C SER A 113 -18.72 -1.65 -26.05
N VAL A 114 -18.78 -0.97 -27.18
CA VAL A 114 -19.89 -1.14 -28.15
C VAL A 114 -20.04 -2.60 -28.61
N LEU A 115 -18.94 -3.36 -28.67
CA LEU A 115 -18.91 -4.72 -29.22
C LEU A 115 -18.77 -5.82 -28.16
N LEU A 116 -18.49 -5.45 -26.90
CA LEU A 116 -18.11 -6.40 -25.85
C LEU A 116 -18.73 -6.01 -24.52
N HIS A 117 -19.28 -6.99 -23.81
CA HIS A 117 -19.67 -6.85 -22.42
C HIS A 117 -19.28 -8.12 -21.67
N SER A 118 -18.22 -8.03 -20.88
CA SER A 118 -17.65 -9.19 -20.19
C SER A 118 -17.46 -8.92 -18.71
N GLN A 119 -17.82 -9.90 -17.88
CA GLN A 119 -17.46 -9.91 -16.47
C GLN A 119 -16.10 -10.57 -16.29
N VAL A 120 -15.24 -9.96 -15.48
CA VAL A 120 -13.86 -10.39 -15.30
C VAL A 120 -13.50 -10.49 -13.83
N LEU A 121 -12.66 -11.48 -13.51
CA LEU A 121 -11.85 -11.53 -12.31
C LEU A 121 -10.46 -11.03 -12.68
N LEU A 122 -10.05 -9.90 -12.12
CA LEU A 122 -8.71 -9.37 -12.26
C LEU A 122 -7.89 -9.76 -11.03
N SER A 123 -6.78 -10.43 -11.27
CA SER A 123 -5.74 -10.70 -10.27
C SER A 123 -4.48 -9.95 -10.67
N VAL A 124 -3.84 -9.28 -9.72
CA VAL A 124 -2.60 -8.55 -9.89
C VAL A 124 -1.61 -9.04 -8.85
N HIS A 125 -0.52 -9.62 -9.32
CA HIS A 125 0.57 -10.11 -8.48
C HIS A 125 1.69 -9.08 -8.46
N ILE A 126 2.07 -8.64 -7.26
CA ILE A 126 3.19 -7.72 -7.04
C ILE A 126 4.23 -8.51 -6.23
N PRO A 127 5.31 -9.02 -6.86
CA PRO A 127 6.27 -9.90 -6.19
C PRO A 127 6.94 -9.25 -4.97
N ARG A 128 7.29 -7.97 -5.12
CA ARG A 128 7.95 -7.16 -4.10
C ARG A 128 7.56 -5.69 -4.24
N ILE A 129 7.34 -5.02 -3.11
CA ILE A 129 7.15 -3.58 -2.98
C ILE A 129 8.17 -3.00 -2.00
N GLU A 130 8.56 -1.75 -2.24
CA GLU A 130 9.34 -0.90 -1.34
C GLU A 130 8.57 0.39 -1.10
N LEU A 131 8.47 0.80 0.16
CA LEU A 131 7.85 2.04 0.60
C LEU A 131 8.86 2.84 1.40
N PHE A 132 9.04 4.11 1.04
CA PHE A 132 9.82 5.07 1.82
C PHE A 132 8.87 6.09 2.41
N ILE A 133 8.85 6.16 3.73
CA ILE A 133 8.00 7.08 4.49
C ILE A 133 8.89 8.11 5.14
N LYS A 134 8.63 9.39 4.90
CA LYS A 134 9.22 10.48 5.68
C LYS A 134 8.13 11.17 6.49
N ALA A 135 8.39 11.35 7.77
CA ALA A 135 7.50 12.03 8.68
C ALA A 135 8.26 13.10 9.47
N HIS A 136 7.56 14.17 9.82
CA HIS A 136 8.06 15.30 10.58
C HIS A 136 7.13 15.60 11.75
N GLU A 137 7.68 15.67 12.95
CA GLU A 137 6.99 16.16 14.14
C GLU A 137 7.55 17.54 14.49
N GLY A 138 6.75 18.58 14.29
CA GLY A 138 7.13 19.95 14.62
C GLY A 138 7.01 20.27 16.12
N ILE A 139 7.36 21.49 16.51
CA ILE A 139 7.37 21.99 17.91
C ILE A 139 6.00 21.83 18.61
N LEU A 140 4.91 21.79 17.85
CA LEU A 140 3.56 21.59 18.38
C LEU A 140 3.21 20.12 18.64
N ASN A 141 4.18 19.20 18.59
CA ASN A 141 4.01 17.75 18.76
C ASN A 141 2.97 17.15 17.82
N ASN A 142 2.83 17.75 16.63
CA ASN A 142 1.99 17.23 15.57
C ASN A 142 2.88 16.52 14.58
N LEU A 143 2.69 15.21 14.47
CA LEU A 143 3.36 14.41 13.48
C LEU A 143 2.61 14.47 12.15
N HIS A 144 3.35 14.82 11.11
CA HIS A 144 2.92 14.90 9.74
C HIS A 144 3.71 13.89 8.91
N VAL A 145 3.02 13.19 8.02
CA VAL A 145 3.69 12.40 6.98
C VAL A 145 3.94 13.35 5.81
N ASP A 146 5.22 13.66 5.55
CA ASP A 146 5.62 14.57 4.48
C ASP A 146 5.37 13.93 3.11
N TYR A 147 5.87 12.69 2.94
CA TYR A 147 5.67 11.94 1.73
C TYR A 147 5.77 10.42 1.95
N VAL A 148 5.13 9.70 1.04
CA VAL A 148 5.28 8.26 0.86
C VAL A 148 5.67 8.01 -0.59
N ILE A 149 6.83 7.41 -0.81
CA ILE A 149 7.29 6.99 -2.13
C ILE A 149 7.17 5.47 -2.20
N SER A 150 6.48 4.96 -3.21
CA SER A 150 6.36 3.53 -3.47
C SER A 150 7.12 3.12 -4.73
N ARG A 151 7.86 2.04 -4.66
CA ARG A 151 8.44 1.33 -5.81
C ARG A 151 7.95 -0.10 -5.79
N ALA A 152 7.64 -0.66 -6.95
CA ALA A 152 7.26 -2.04 -7.08
C ALA A 152 8.16 -2.71 -8.11
N SER A 153 8.48 -3.98 -7.87
CA SER A 153 8.99 -4.87 -8.92
C SER A 153 7.95 -5.05 -10.02
N SER A 154 8.35 -5.61 -11.17
CA SER A 154 7.46 -5.87 -12.30
C SER A 154 6.18 -6.56 -11.84
N VAL A 155 5.06 -5.95 -12.18
CA VAL A 155 3.73 -6.38 -11.77
C VAL A 155 3.13 -7.26 -12.86
N THR A 156 2.57 -8.40 -12.46
CA THR A 156 1.86 -9.30 -13.39
C THR A 156 0.37 -9.07 -13.25
N PHE A 157 -0.30 -8.79 -14.35
CA PHE A 157 -1.76 -8.68 -14.43
C PHE A 157 -2.33 -9.93 -15.10
N ARG A 158 -3.40 -10.48 -14.52
CA ARG A 158 -4.17 -11.57 -15.10
C ARG A 158 -5.66 -11.26 -14.97
N ALA A 159 -6.32 -11.02 -16.09
CA ALA A 159 -7.77 -11.07 -16.16
C ALA A 159 -8.22 -12.48 -16.56
N ASN A 160 -9.32 -12.97 -15.99
CA ASN A 160 -10.01 -14.16 -16.47
C ASN A 160 -11.49 -13.80 -16.61
N GLN A 161 -12.17 -14.22 -17.69
CA GLN A 161 -13.61 -14.03 -17.80
C GLN A 161 -14.31 -14.97 -16.82
N LEU A 162 -15.35 -14.49 -16.13
CA LEU A 162 -16.07 -15.29 -15.14
C LEU A 162 -16.97 -16.38 -15.77
N ASN A 163 -17.14 -16.38 -17.10
CA ASN A 163 -18.06 -17.25 -17.82
C ASN A 163 -17.32 -18.39 -18.58
N GLU A 164 -16.29 -18.97 -17.96
CA GLU A 164 -15.50 -20.13 -18.46
C GLU A 164 -14.66 -19.92 -19.74
N SER A 165 -14.62 -18.71 -20.30
CA SER A 165 -13.73 -18.36 -21.41
C SER A 165 -12.46 -17.68 -20.88
N ASN A 166 -11.28 -18.27 -21.05
CA ASN A 166 -10.03 -17.68 -20.58
C ASN A 166 -9.59 -16.54 -21.51
N LEU A 167 -9.86 -15.28 -21.15
CA LEU A 167 -9.18 -14.13 -21.73
C LEU A 167 -7.94 -13.81 -20.90
N VAL A 168 -6.85 -14.56 -21.09
CA VAL A 168 -5.57 -14.24 -20.44
C VAL A 168 -4.96 -13.05 -21.16
N VAL A 169 -4.98 -11.89 -20.51
CA VAL A 169 -4.21 -10.73 -20.94
C VAL A 169 -3.12 -10.49 -19.92
N GLU A 170 -1.90 -10.84 -20.28
CA GLU A 170 -0.72 -10.62 -19.47
C GLU A 170 -0.08 -9.30 -19.89
N PHE A 171 -0.05 -8.35 -18.96
CA PHE A 171 0.71 -7.12 -19.12
C PHE A 171 1.89 -7.17 -18.16
N ILE A 172 3.10 -6.99 -18.68
CA ILE A 172 4.30 -6.75 -17.88
C ILE A 172 4.53 -5.24 -17.94
N THR A 173 4.56 -4.59 -16.78
CA THR A 173 4.97 -3.18 -16.67
C THR A 173 6.41 -3.14 -16.16
N PHE A 174 7.25 -2.39 -16.88
CA PHE A 174 8.67 -2.13 -16.57
C PHE A 174 8.80 -0.88 -15.71
#